data_AF-A0A935XMF0-F1
#
_entry.id   AF-A0A935XMF0-F1
#
_cell.length_a   1.000
_cell.length_b   1.000
_cell.length_c   1.000
_cell.angle_alpha   90.00
_cell.angle_beta   90.00
_cell.angle_gamma   90.00
#
_symmetry.space_group_name_H-M   'P 1'
#
loop_
_entity.id
_entity.type
_entity.pdbx_description
1 polymer ?
#
loop_
_entity_poly.entity_id
_entity_poly.type
_entity_poly.pdbx_seq_one_letter_code
_entity_poly.pdbx_strand_id
1 'polypeptide(L)'
;MNGLLNDVMIRYHERFAADPRILPSIQANADWLWTNQWRPDQSFNYQSAFCARNNSGPGQSVDLNGLYVTTYSWLYKQTGQASYLQAADAIFASGVNRSYLTGDKQFNQEYTASYKYLFYRR
;
A
#
# COMPACT_ATOMS: atom_id res chain seq x y z
N MET A 1 6.89 4.43 -3.87
CA MET A 1 7.83 4.42 -2.71
C MET A 1 7.13 4.56 -1.36
N ASN A 2 6.01 5.29 -1.26
CA ASN A 2 5.32 5.53 0.02
C ASN A 2 4.96 4.25 0.80
N GLY A 3 4.44 3.22 0.13
CA GLY A 3 4.10 1.95 0.80
C GLY A 3 5.28 1.25 1.49
N LEU A 4 6.47 1.26 0.87
CA LEU A 4 7.68 0.70 1.46
C LEU A 4 8.16 1.51 2.67
N LEU A 5 8.10 2.85 2.60
CA LEU A 5 8.45 3.72 3.71
C LEU A 5 7.51 3.49 4.89
N ASN A 6 6.21 3.45 4.64
CA ASN A 6 5.21 3.19 5.68
C ASN A 6 5.43 1.81 6.32
N ASP A 7 5.73 0.77 5.53
CA ASP A 7 6.01 -0.57 6.07
C ASP A 7 7.24 -0.61 7.00
N VAL A 8 8.29 0.16 6.70
CA VAL A 8 9.46 0.28 7.59
C VAL A 8 9.08 1.03 8.87
N MET A 9 8.33 2.13 8.76
CA MET A 9 7.90 2.92 9.90
C MET A 9 6.96 2.13 10.82
N ILE A 10 6.03 1.35 10.26
CA ILE A 10 5.18 0.41 11.00
C ILE A 10 6.06 -0.61 11.73
N ARG A 11 7.04 -1.22 11.06
CA ARG A 11 7.93 -2.19 11.70
C ARG A 11 8.71 -1.57 12.86
N TYR A 12 9.19 -0.34 12.70
CA TYR A 12 9.87 0.39 13.77
C TYR A 12 8.93 0.61 14.96
N HIS A 13 7.71 1.10 14.70
CA HIS A 13 6.67 1.32 15.71
C HIS A 13 6.33 0.06 16.49
N GLU A 14 6.13 -1.07 15.79
CA GLU A 14 5.64 -2.31 16.38
C GLU A 14 6.74 -3.14 17.06
N ARG A 15 8.01 -2.99 16.65
CA ARG A 15 9.09 -3.90 17.06
C ARG A 15 10.23 -3.25 17.82
N PHE A 16 10.35 -1.94 17.79
CA PHE A 16 11.46 -1.24 18.43
C PHE A 16 10.96 -0.15 19.37
N ALA A 17 10.37 0.92 18.84
CA ALA A 17 9.88 2.02 19.65
C ALA A 17 8.61 2.60 19.02
N ALA A 18 7.53 2.62 19.81
CA ALA A 18 6.24 3.21 19.44
C ALA A 18 6.32 4.74 19.47
N ASP A 19 7.07 5.34 18.54
CA ASP A 19 7.16 6.79 18.40
C ASP A 19 5.79 7.37 18.03
N PRO A 20 5.22 8.27 18.86
CA PRO A 20 3.86 8.78 18.67
C PRO A 20 3.69 9.61 17.39
N ARG A 21 4.78 10.00 16.72
CA ARG A 21 4.73 10.76 15.46
C ARG A 21 4.47 9.87 14.25
N ILE A 22 4.66 8.55 14.37
CA ILE A 22 4.54 7.62 13.24
C ILE A 22 3.09 7.48 12.79
N LEU A 23 2.16 7.21 13.73
CA LEU A 23 0.74 7.05 13.41
C LEU A 23 0.16 8.23 12.62
N PRO A 24 0.24 9.49 13.11
CA PRO A 24 -0.32 10.62 12.36
C PRO A 24 0.38 10.87 11.02
N SER A 25 1.68 10.60 10.90
CA SER A 25 2.41 10.73 9.63
C SER A 25 1.96 9.72 8.59
N ILE A 26 1.81 8.45 8.98
CA ILE A 26 1.33 7.38 8.10
C ILE A 26 -0.13 7.62 7.72
N GLN A 27 -0.96 8.07 8.66
CA GLN A 27 -2.36 8.37 8.42
C GLN A 27 -2.51 9.47 7.36
N ALA A 28 -1.82 10.60 7.52
CA ALA A 28 -1.85 11.69 6.54
C ALA A 28 -1.38 11.24 5.15
N ASN A 29 -0.36 10.38 5.08
CA ASN A 29 0.09 9.80 3.82
C ASN A 29 -0.96 8.89 3.17
N ALA A 30 -1.56 7.98 3.95
CA ALA A 30 -2.56 7.04 3.46
C ALA A 30 -3.83 7.74 2.96
N ASP A 31 -4.28 8.77 3.68
CA ASP A 31 -5.43 9.59 3.32
C ASP A 31 -5.16 10.31 1.99
N TRP A 32 -4.00 10.95 1.85
CA TRP A 32 -3.64 11.60 0.59
C TRP A 32 -3.52 10.62 -0.57
N LEU A 33 -2.89 9.45 -0.35
CA LEU A 33 -2.78 8.40 -1.36
C LEU A 33 -4.16 7.90 -1.81
N TRP A 34 -5.06 7.68 -0.86
CA TRP A 34 -6.41 7.20 -1.18
C TRP A 34 -7.20 8.23 -1.97
N THR A 35 -7.15 9.51 -1.56
CA THR A 35 -7.86 10.59 -2.24
C THR A 35 -7.29 10.91 -3.63
N ASN A 36 -5.97 10.86 -3.82
CA ASN A 36 -5.32 11.43 -5.00
C ASN A 36 -4.69 10.39 -5.94
N GLN A 37 -4.35 9.21 -5.43
CA GLN A 37 -3.55 8.23 -6.18
C GLN A 37 -4.31 6.93 -6.46
N TRP A 38 -5.33 6.58 -5.67
CA TRP A 38 -6.20 5.45 -5.96
C TRP A 38 -7.07 5.75 -7.19
N ARG A 39 -7.13 4.81 -8.12
CA ARG A 39 -7.78 4.97 -9.43
C ARG A 39 -9.07 4.16 -9.50
N PRO A 40 -10.01 4.51 -10.40
CA PRO A 40 -11.24 3.73 -10.64
C PRO A 40 -10.98 2.28 -11.06
N ASP A 41 -9.84 2.02 -11.71
CA ASP A 41 -9.40 0.68 -12.09
C ASP A 41 -8.81 -0.14 -10.93
N GLN A 42 -9.02 0.29 -9.68
CA GLN A 42 -8.53 -0.38 -8.47
C GLN A 42 -7.00 -0.54 -8.42
N SER A 43 -6.27 0.47 -8.86
CA SER A 43 -4.82 0.53 -8.69
C SER A 43 -4.37 1.89 -8.19
N PHE A 44 -3.17 1.96 -7.62
CA PHE A 44 -2.50 3.24 -7.44
C PHE A 44 -1.82 3.69 -8.73
N ASN A 45 -1.77 5.01 -8.96
CA ASN A 45 -0.91 5.57 -10.00
C ASN A 45 0.55 5.12 -9.76
N TYR A 46 1.21 4.65 -10.83
CA TYR A 46 2.63 4.30 -10.80
C TYR A 46 3.49 5.49 -10.33
N GLN A 47 3.22 6.67 -10.87
CA GLN A 47 3.78 7.95 -10.45
C GLN A 47 2.68 9.02 -10.42
N SER A 48 2.79 9.96 -9.49
CA SER A 48 1.79 11.02 -9.34
C SER A 48 1.81 12.05 -10.47
N ALA A 49 2.92 12.15 -11.20
CA ALA A 49 3.10 13.09 -12.30
C ALA A 49 3.92 12.45 -13.43
N PHE A 50 3.82 13.03 -14.62
CA PHE A 50 4.62 12.60 -15.77
C PHE A 50 6.10 12.89 -15.54
N CYS A 51 6.95 11.92 -15.86
CA CYS A 51 8.40 11.98 -15.80
C CYS A 51 8.97 11.71 -17.19
N ALA A 52 9.47 12.75 -17.85
CA ALA A 52 10.03 12.66 -19.20
C ALA A 52 11.26 11.75 -19.27
N ARG A 53 12.06 11.69 -18.19
CA ARG A 53 13.32 10.93 -18.15
C ARG A 53 13.14 9.44 -18.45
N ASN A 54 12.02 8.86 -18.02
CA ASN A 54 11.69 7.44 -18.21
C ASN A 54 10.35 7.24 -18.94
N ASN A 55 9.85 8.29 -19.58
CA ASN A 55 8.55 8.34 -20.28
C ASN A 55 7.43 7.62 -19.51
N SER A 56 7.30 7.93 -18.22
CA SER A 56 6.31 7.29 -17.35
C SER A 56 5.50 8.35 -16.61
N GLY A 57 4.40 7.96 -15.96
CA GLY A 57 3.55 8.93 -15.29
C GLY A 57 2.36 8.28 -14.59
N PRO A 58 1.26 9.03 -14.44
CA PRO A 58 0.01 8.51 -13.86
C PRO A 58 -0.56 7.43 -14.78
N GLY A 59 -0.46 6.19 -14.31
CA GLY A 59 -0.91 5.01 -15.03
C GLY A 59 -1.10 3.86 -14.07
N GLN A 60 -1.87 2.87 -14.50
CA GLN A 60 -2.15 1.68 -13.71
C GLN A 60 -0.87 0.87 -13.45
N SER A 61 -0.70 0.41 -12.21
CA SER A 61 0.32 -0.57 -11.84
C SER A 61 -0.20 -1.47 -10.73
N VAL A 62 -0.99 -2.48 -11.10
CA VAL A 62 -1.72 -3.32 -10.12
C VAL A 62 -0.77 -4.13 -9.24
N ASP A 63 0.34 -4.61 -9.81
CA ASP A 63 1.40 -5.33 -9.09
C ASP A 63 2.00 -4.53 -7.92
N LEU A 64 1.82 -3.21 -7.89
CA LEU A 64 2.33 -2.37 -6.81
C LEU A 64 1.33 -2.15 -5.68
N ASN A 65 0.07 -2.58 -5.83
CA ASN A 65 -0.95 -2.47 -4.80
C ASN A 65 -0.51 -3.15 -3.49
N GLY A 66 0.13 -4.32 -3.58
CA GLY A 66 0.63 -5.06 -2.42
C GLY A 66 1.66 -4.31 -1.58
N LEU A 67 2.31 -3.27 -2.12
CA LEU A 67 3.21 -2.41 -1.35
C LEU A 67 2.45 -1.50 -0.36
N TYR A 68 1.17 -1.22 -0.60
CA TYR A 68 0.38 -0.28 0.20
C TYR A 68 -0.53 -0.95 1.22
N VAL A 69 -0.95 -2.21 0.98
CA VAL A 69 -1.98 -2.90 1.77
C VAL A 69 -1.69 -2.95 3.27
N THR A 70 -0.42 -3.12 3.67
CA THR A 70 -0.01 -3.13 5.08
C THR A 70 -0.29 -1.79 5.76
N THR A 71 -0.16 -0.68 5.04
CA THR A 71 -0.45 0.67 5.57
C THR A 71 -1.90 0.76 6.01
N TYR A 72 -2.83 0.45 5.12
CA TYR A 72 -4.27 0.60 5.36
C TYR A 72 -4.77 -0.38 6.42
N SER A 73 -4.35 -1.65 6.37
CA SER A 73 -4.74 -2.62 7.39
C SER A 73 -4.16 -2.29 8.77
N TRP A 74 -2.93 -1.81 8.85
CA TRP A 74 -2.37 -1.35 10.12
C TRP A 74 -3.12 -0.13 10.67
N LEU A 75 -3.45 0.86 9.83
CA LEU A 75 -4.27 2.01 10.26
C LEU A 75 -5.64 1.60 10.75
N TYR A 76 -6.27 0.60 10.13
CA TYR A 76 -7.51 0.02 10.66
C TYR A 76 -7.30 -0.53 12.07
N LYS A 77 -6.27 -1.35 12.29
CA LYS A 77 -5.96 -1.89 13.63
C LYS A 77 -5.71 -0.79 14.68
N GLN A 78 -5.06 0.32 14.31
CA GLN A 78 -4.77 1.41 15.24
C GLN A 78 -6.00 2.27 15.57
N THR A 79 -6.93 2.42 14.63
CA THR A 79 -8.00 3.44 14.73
C THR A 79 -9.42 2.88 14.81
N GLY A 80 -9.63 1.62 14.40
CA GLY A 80 -10.95 1.02 14.23
C GLY A 80 -11.78 1.58 13.07
N GLN A 81 -11.25 2.52 12.26
CA GLN A 81 -12.02 3.15 11.18
C GLN A 81 -12.23 2.20 10.00
N ALA A 82 -13.50 1.87 9.73
CA ALA A 82 -13.89 0.91 8.69
C ALA A 82 -13.44 1.29 7.27
N SER A 83 -13.26 2.59 6.98
CA SER A 83 -12.75 3.07 5.69
C SER A 83 -11.36 2.51 5.38
N TYR A 84 -10.46 2.41 6.36
CA TYR A 84 -9.14 1.83 6.17
C TYR A 84 -9.20 0.33 5.91
N LEU A 85 -10.12 -0.40 6.56
CA LEU A 85 -10.32 -1.82 6.28
C LEU A 85 -10.85 -2.02 4.85
N GLN A 86 -11.86 -1.25 4.44
CA GLN A 86 -12.43 -1.32 3.09
C GLN A 86 -11.37 -1.01 2.03
N ALA A 87 -10.53 0.00 2.27
CA ALA A 87 -9.40 0.31 1.40
C ALA A 87 -8.39 -0.85 1.35
N ALA A 88 -7.99 -1.39 2.50
CA ALA A 88 -7.07 -2.53 2.55
C ALA A 88 -7.61 -3.75 1.80
N ASP A 89 -8.89 -4.08 1.98
CA ASP A 89 -9.55 -5.20 1.31
C ASP A 89 -9.58 -5.00 -0.22
N ALA A 90 -9.90 -3.80 -0.70
CA ALA A 90 -9.89 -3.48 -2.13
C ALA A 90 -8.48 -3.55 -2.73
N ILE A 91 -7.48 -3.03 -2.04
CA ILE A 91 -6.07 -3.05 -2.47
C ILE A 91 -5.57 -4.49 -2.55
N PHE A 92 -5.82 -5.30 -1.51
CA PHE A 92 -5.40 -6.69 -1.46
C PHE A 92 -6.06 -7.53 -2.56
N ALA A 93 -7.39 -7.42 -2.70
CA ALA A 93 -8.14 -8.16 -3.70
C ALA A 93 -7.68 -7.82 -5.13
N SER A 94 -7.50 -6.53 -5.43
CA SER A 94 -7.04 -6.10 -6.74
C SER A 94 -5.61 -6.55 -7.02
N GLY A 95 -4.70 -6.41 -6.04
CA GLY A 95 -3.33 -6.91 -6.15
C GLY A 95 -3.32 -8.39 -6.51
N VAL A 96 -3.87 -9.24 -5.64
CA VAL A 96 -3.81 -10.70 -5.79
C VAL A 96 -4.51 -11.20 -7.06
N ASN A 97 -5.69 -10.68 -7.39
CA ASN A 97 -6.47 -11.19 -8.53
C ASN A 97 -5.93 -10.72 -9.88
N ARG A 98 -5.10 -9.69 -9.91
CA ARG A 98 -4.65 -9.04 -11.15
C ARG A 98 -3.14 -8.86 -11.22
N SER A 99 -2.40 -9.51 -10.32
CA SER A 99 -0.95 -9.62 -10.41
C SER A 99 -0.57 -10.14 -11.79
N TYR A 100 0.40 -9.51 -12.43
CA TYR A 100 1.06 -10.04 -13.60
C TYR A 100 2.04 -11.13 -13.15
N LEU A 101 1.66 -12.39 -13.37
CA LEU A 101 2.49 -13.56 -13.08
C LEU A 101 2.68 -14.38 -14.36
N THR A 102 3.93 -14.60 -14.77
CA THR A 102 4.28 -15.39 -15.95
C THR A 102 5.53 -16.24 -15.72
N GLY A 103 5.65 -17.33 -16.49
CA GLY A 103 6.75 -18.29 -16.38
C GLY A 103 6.75 -19.09 -15.07
N ASP A 104 7.87 -19.77 -14.80
CA ASP A 104 7.98 -20.68 -13.66
C ASP A 104 8.43 -19.99 -12.36
N LYS A 105 9.22 -18.91 -12.48
CA LYS A 105 9.78 -18.18 -11.34
C LYS A 105 9.86 -16.68 -11.63
N GLN A 106 9.01 -15.91 -10.96
CA GLN A 106 8.99 -14.46 -11.06
C GLN A 106 9.15 -13.82 -9.67
N PHE A 107 10.04 -12.84 -9.57
CA PHE A 107 10.10 -11.96 -8.41
C PHE A 107 9.16 -10.78 -8.65
N ASN A 108 8.14 -10.65 -7.82
CA ASN A 108 7.21 -9.52 -7.83
C ASN A 108 7.29 -8.78 -6.50
N GLN A 109 7.40 -7.45 -6.57
CA GLN A 109 7.52 -6.59 -5.39
C GLN A 109 6.26 -6.62 -4.54
N GLU A 110 5.10 -6.93 -5.15
CA GLU A 110 3.81 -7.06 -4.50
C GLU A 110 3.85 -7.88 -3.20
N TYR A 111 4.67 -8.93 -3.16
CA TYR A 111 4.69 -9.91 -2.07
C TYR A 111 5.67 -9.58 -0.94
N THR A 112 6.40 -8.47 -1.02
CA THR A 112 7.42 -8.08 -0.03
C THR A 112 6.85 -8.01 1.39
N ALA A 113 5.66 -7.45 1.55
CA ALA A 113 5.03 -7.23 2.85
C ALA A 113 3.52 -7.45 2.86
N SER A 114 2.89 -7.73 1.71
CA SER A 114 1.44 -7.76 1.57
C SER A 114 0.76 -8.81 2.45
N TYR A 115 1.43 -9.92 2.75
CA TYR A 115 0.91 -10.95 3.66
C TYR A 115 0.58 -10.44 5.07
N LYS A 116 1.22 -9.35 5.53
CA LYS A 116 0.97 -8.74 6.86
C LYS A 116 -0.46 -8.21 6.99
N TYR A 117 -1.12 -7.90 5.88
CA TYR A 117 -2.54 -7.56 5.80
C TYR A 117 -3.43 -8.54 6.59
N LEU A 118 -3.18 -9.85 6.47
CA LEU A 118 -3.98 -10.88 7.12
C LEU A 118 -3.94 -10.81 8.66
N PHE A 119 -2.84 -10.28 9.21
CA PHE A 119 -2.68 -10.05 10.63
C PHE A 119 -3.33 -8.75 11.07
N TYR A 120 -3.16 -7.67 10.31
CA TYR A 120 -3.64 -6.33 10.69
C TYR A 120 -5.12 -6.07 10.37
N ARG A 121 -5.75 -6.85 9.49
CA ARG A 121 -7.17 -6.68 9.12
C ARG A 121 -8.19 -7.14 10.20
N ARG A 122 -7.72 -7.49 11.39
CA ARG A 122 -8.51 -8.08 12.48
C ARG A 122 -8.81 -7.03 13.55
#